data_AF-A0A4D7DB25-F1
#
_entry.id   AF-A0A4D7DB25-F1
#
_cell.length_a   1.000
_cell.length_b   1.000
_cell.length_c   1.000
_cell.angle_alpha   90.00
_cell.angle_beta   90.00
_cell.angle_gamma   90.00
#
_symmetry.space_group_name_H-M   'P 1'
#
loop_
_entity.id
_entity.type
_entity.pdbx_description
1 polymer ?
#
loop_
_entity_poly.entity_id
_entity_poly.type
_entity_poly.pdbx_seq_one_letter_code
_entity_poly.pdbx_strand_id
1 'polypeptide(L)'
;MEDENKTKELEAKLAKALESISKLEAKNSELISEKQKAKDAADAAESERDAAEEEKARTSNDLKALEEKLTAKHAKEMAKIAKENEGYRSQLNTLLIDNSISAAMDAHNVLPQFKKAVTAMIKAEAKLDNGEAMAGGMALTDYISQFVTSDDGKHFVSAPANSGGMVTNVNPASSVAHGYTKDNFNSRVGEWMMLAKTDPAQAKAIAIEVGKADLANDL
;
A
#
# COMPACT_ATOMS: atom_id res chain seq x y z
N MET A 1 -7.02 -18.15 38.09
CA MET A 1 -5.73 -18.87 38.11
C MET A 1 -5.52 -19.71 36.86
N GLU A 2 -6.52 -20.43 36.34
CA GLU A 2 -6.36 -21.30 35.16
C GLU A 2 -6.20 -20.54 33.83
N ASP A 3 -6.98 -19.47 33.61
CA ASP A 3 -6.84 -18.62 32.41
C ASP A 3 -5.53 -17.82 32.37
N GLU A 4 -5.08 -17.34 33.51
CA GLU A 4 -3.83 -16.58 33.63
C GLU A 4 -2.60 -17.45 33.33
N ASN A 5 -2.70 -18.77 33.61
CA ASN A 5 -1.66 -19.74 33.28
C ASN A 5 -1.65 -20.07 31.78
N LYS A 6 -2.83 -20.19 31.15
CA LYS A 6 -2.96 -20.35 29.69
C LYS A 6 -2.40 -19.16 28.92
N THR A 7 -2.68 -17.94 29.37
CA THR A 7 -2.15 -16.71 28.73
C THR A 7 -0.62 -16.68 28.79
N LYS A 8 -0.02 -16.98 29.94
CA LYS A 8 1.45 -17.06 30.08
C LYS A 8 2.07 -18.15 29.21
N GLU A 9 1.40 -19.30 29.07
CA GLU A 9 1.87 -20.37 28.19
C GLU A 9 1.81 -19.98 26.70
N LEU A 10 0.77 -19.25 26.29
CA LEU A 10 0.63 -18.71 24.93
C LEU A 10 1.70 -17.64 24.63
N GLU A 11 1.96 -16.73 25.55
CA GLU A 11 3.01 -15.71 25.41
C GLU A 11 4.40 -16.35 25.29
N ALA A 12 4.69 -17.38 26.09
CA ALA A 12 5.94 -18.12 26.01
C ALA A 12 6.11 -18.85 24.66
N LYS A 13 5.03 -19.44 24.13
CA LYS A 13 5.04 -20.06 22.80
C LYS A 13 5.22 -19.03 21.69
N LEU A 14 4.56 -17.86 21.80
CA LEU A 14 4.68 -16.77 20.84
C LEU A 14 6.10 -16.19 20.82
N ALA A 15 6.70 -15.94 21.99
CA ALA A 15 8.07 -15.45 22.09
C ALA A 15 9.07 -16.43 21.45
N LYS A 16 8.92 -17.73 21.72
CA LYS A 16 9.76 -18.78 21.12
C LYS A 16 9.56 -18.88 19.60
N ALA A 17 8.34 -18.71 19.11
CA ALA A 17 8.04 -18.68 17.69
C ALA A 17 8.69 -17.47 17.00
N LEU A 18 8.60 -16.28 17.60
CA LEU A 18 9.23 -15.06 17.09
C LEU A 18 10.75 -15.17 17.04
N GLU A 19 11.37 -15.73 18.08
CA GLU A 19 12.82 -15.97 18.11
C GLU A 19 13.23 -16.96 17.01
N SER A 20 12.46 -18.03 16.80
CA SER A 20 12.71 -18.99 15.73
C SER A 20 12.56 -18.36 14.35
N ILE A 21 11.54 -17.51 14.15
CA ILE A 21 11.33 -16.78 12.90
C ILE A 21 12.54 -15.88 12.61
N SER A 22 12.99 -15.10 13.59
CA SER A 22 14.15 -14.22 13.42
C SER A 22 15.42 -14.98 13.03
N LYS A 23 15.68 -16.14 13.67
CA LYS A 23 16.82 -17.00 13.31
C LYS A 23 16.70 -17.57 11.90
N LEU A 24 15.49 -17.96 11.49
CA LEU A 24 15.23 -18.45 10.13
C LEU A 24 15.39 -17.33 9.10
N GLU A 25 14.92 -16.12 9.37
CA GLU A 25 15.10 -14.95 8.48
C GLU A 25 16.58 -14.61 8.30
N ALA A 26 17.36 -14.58 9.40
CA ALA A 26 18.80 -14.36 9.34
C ALA A 26 19.52 -15.42 8.49
N LYS A 27 19.21 -16.70 8.74
CA LYS A 27 19.82 -17.81 8.00
C LYS A 27 19.37 -17.85 6.53
N ASN A 28 18.14 -17.44 6.24
CA ASN A 28 17.64 -17.33 4.87
C ASN A 28 18.38 -16.22 4.11
N SER A 29 18.60 -15.07 4.74
CA SER A 29 19.40 -13.97 4.17
C SER A 29 20.84 -14.40 3.86
N GLU A 30 21.48 -15.12 4.78
CA GLU A 30 22.83 -15.67 4.61
C GLU A 30 22.89 -16.66 3.43
N LEU A 31 21.97 -17.64 3.39
CA LEU A 31 21.90 -18.62 2.31
C LEU A 31 21.62 -17.98 0.93
N ILE A 32 20.82 -16.91 0.89
CA ILE A 32 20.60 -16.15 -0.35
C ILE A 32 21.92 -15.51 -0.81
N SER A 33 22.70 -14.92 0.09
CA SER A 33 23.99 -14.30 -0.23
C SER A 33 25.02 -15.34 -0.70
N GLU A 34 25.14 -16.47 -0.01
CA GLU A 34 26.04 -17.55 -0.41
C GLU A 34 25.66 -18.14 -1.77
N LYS A 35 24.36 -18.35 -2.00
CA LYS A 35 23.86 -18.84 -3.29
C LYS A 35 24.20 -17.87 -4.43
N GLN A 36 24.10 -16.56 -4.19
CA GLN A 36 24.48 -15.57 -5.19
C GLN A 36 25.98 -15.62 -5.49
N LYS A 37 26.84 -15.64 -4.45
CA LYS A 37 28.29 -15.75 -4.62
C LYS A 37 28.70 -17.04 -5.35
N ALA A 38 28.09 -18.17 -5.01
CA ALA A 38 28.36 -19.45 -5.66
C ALA A 38 27.95 -19.43 -7.14
N LYS A 39 26.83 -18.76 -7.46
CA LYS A 39 26.38 -18.57 -8.84
C LYS A 39 27.36 -17.68 -9.62
N ASP A 40 27.78 -16.55 -9.05
CA ASP A 40 28.72 -15.63 -9.70
C ASP A 40 30.09 -16.31 -9.94
N ALA A 41 30.57 -17.09 -8.99
CA ALA A 41 31.80 -17.86 -9.12
C ALA A 41 31.70 -18.96 -10.20
N ALA A 42 30.54 -19.63 -10.30
CA ALA A 42 30.28 -20.63 -11.33
C ALA A 42 30.26 -19.98 -12.72
N ASP A 43 29.55 -18.85 -12.87
CA ASP A 43 29.47 -18.11 -14.14
C ASP A 43 30.86 -17.61 -14.60
N ALA A 44 31.70 -17.15 -13.65
CA ALA A 44 33.08 -16.73 -13.94
C ALA A 44 33.98 -17.90 -14.39
N ALA A 45 33.95 -19.02 -13.66
CA ALA A 45 34.73 -20.21 -14.00
C ALA A 45 34.31 -20.81 -15.36
N GLU A 46 33.01 -20.75 -15.67
CA GLU A 46 32.49 -21.21 -16.96
C GLU A 46 32.98 -20.32 -18.11
N SER A 47 32.97 -18.99 -17.93
CA SER A 47 33.51 -18.03 -18.90
C SER A 47 35.01 -18.22 -19.16
N GLU A 48 35.81 -18.47 -18.12
CA GLU A 48 37.23 -18.76 -18.25
C GLU A 48 37.49 -20.07 -19.00
N ARG A 49 36.68 -21.11 -18.74
CA ARG A 49 36.75 -22.37 -19.48
C ARG A 49 36.41 -22.21 -20.95
N ASP A 50 35.33 -21.50 -21.25
CA ASP A 50 34.88 -21.24 -22.62
C ASP A 50 35.96 -20.47 -23.39
N ALA A 51 36.57 -19.45 -22.78
CA ALA A 51 37.67 -18.69 -23.39
C ALA A 51 38.92 -19.54 -23.66
N ALA A 52 39.33 -20.39 -22.71
CA ALA A 52 40.47 -21.28 -22.87
C ALA A 52 40.23 -22.37 -23.94
N GLU A 53 39.00 -22.86 -24.06
CA GLU A 53 38.61 -23.80 -25.11
C GLU A 53 38.49 -23.14 -26.49
N GLU A 54 38.03 -21.90 -26.57
CA GLU A 54 37.95 -21.14 -27.82
C GLU A 54 39.35 -20.86 -28.38
N GLU A 55 40.31 -20.50 -27.52
CA GLU A 55 41.70 -20.26 -27.91
C GLU A 55 42.38 -21.54 -28.44
N LYS A 56 42.15 -22.69 -27.80
CA LYS A 56 42.63 -24.00 -28.28
C LYS A 56 42.01 -24.41 -29.63
N ALA A 57 40.72 -24.14 -29.84
CA ALA A 57 40.06 -24.47 -31.10
C ALA A 57 40.61 -23.62 -32.25
N ARG A 58 40.80 -22.32 -32.04
CA ARG A 58 41.37 -21.39 -33.02
C ARG A 58 42.79 -21.77 -33.46
N THR A 59 43.62 -22.24 -32.53
CA THR A 59 45.00 -22.68 -32.85
C THR A 59 45.06 -24.01 -33.59
N SER A 60 44.02 -24.84 -33.52
CA SER A 60 44.02 -26.18 -34.13
C SER A 60 43.54 -26.25 -35.59
N ASN A 61 43.01 -25.16 -36.17
CA ASN A 61 42.37 -25.14 -37.50
C ASN A 61 41.26 -26.20 -37.70
N ASP A 62 40.74 -26.77 -36.61
CA ASP A 62 39.66 -27.75 -36.65
C ASP A 62 38.29 -27.05 -36.75
N LEU A 63 37.89 -26.82 -37.99
CA LEU A 63 36.69 -26.05 -38.34
C LEU A 63 35.40 -26.69 -37.78
N LYS A 64 35.36 -28.02 -37.66
CA LYS A 64 34.25 -28.75 -37.04
C LYS A 64 34.19 -28.53 -35.53
N ALA A 65 35.33 -28.60 -34.85
CA ALA A 65 35.40 -28.34 -33.41
C ALA A 65 35.01 -26.88 -33.09
N LEU A 66 35.35 -25.94 -33.98
CA LEU A 66 34.94 -24.54 -33.85
C LEU A 66 33.42 -24.36 -34.05
N GLU A 67 32.83 -25.04 -35.05
CA GLU A 67 31.38 -24.98 -35.33
C GLU A 67 30.54 -25.61 -34.21
N GLU A 68 30.97 -26.76 -33.66
CA GLU A 68 30.32 -27.39 -32.50
C GLU A 68 30.38 -26.48 -31.27
N LYS A 69 31.53 -25.84 -31.00
CA LYS A 69 31.69 -24.89 -29.89
C LYS A 69 30.83 -23.65 -30.06
N LEU A 70 30.80 -23.07 -31.27
CA LEU A 70 29.99 -21.91 -31.55
C LEU A 70 28.49 -22.22 -31.38
N THR A 71 28.06 -23.39 -31.84
CA THR A 71 26.68 -23.87 -31.69
C THR A 71 26.33 -24.07 -30.20
N ALA A 72 27.22 -24.70 -29.43
CA ALA A 72 27.04 -24.90 -28.00
C ALA A 72 26.97 -23.56 -27.24
N LYS A 73 27.85 -22.61 -27.58
CA LYS A 73 27.88 -21.26 -27.00
C LYS A 73 26.59 -20.50 -27.30
N HIS A 74 26.14 -20.47 -28.56
CA HIS A 74 24.87 -19.84 -28.91
C HIS A 74 23.67 -20.50 -28.22
N ALA A 75 23.62 -21.83 -28.12
CA ALA A 75 22.55 -22.52 -27.41
C ALA A 75 22.50 -22.14 -25.92
N LYS A 76 23.67 -22.03 -25.28
CA LYS A 76 23.82 -21.59 -23.89
C LYS A 76 23.44 -20.12 -23.70
N GLU A 77 23.88 -19.23 -24.58
CA GLU A 77 23.51 -17.81 -24.56
C GLU A 77 22.01 -17.62 -24.79
N MET A 78 21.41 -18.35 -25.73
CA MET A 78 19.96 -18.32 -25.95
C MET A 78 19.18 -18.81 -24.73
N ALA A 79 19.63 -19.89 -24.08
CA ALA A 79 19.02 -20.37 -22.84
C ALA A 79 19.15 -19.36 -21.69
N LYS A 80 20.31 -18.70 -21.58
CA LYS A 80 20.55 -17.64 -20.59
C LYS A 80 19.63 -16.44 -20.83
N ILE A 81 19.57 -15.93 -22.07
CA ILE A 81 18.71 -14.81 -22.45
C ILE A 81 17.24 -15.15 -22.22
N ALA A 82 16.79 -16.36 -22.58
CA ALA A 82 15.42 -16.80 -22.34
C ALA A 82 15.07 -16.77 -20.84
N LYS A 83 15.97 -17.30 -19.99
CA LYS A 83 15.79 -17.30 -18.53
C LYS A 83 15.81 -15.89 -17.93
N GLU A 84 16.70 -15.03 -18.40
CA GLU A 84 16.74 -13.62 -17.98
C GLU A 84 15.46 -12.89 -18.39
N ASN A 85 14.97 -13.12 -19.61
CA ASN A 85 13.72 -12.54 -20.11
C ASN A 85 12.51 -13.00 -19.29
N GLU A 86 12.41 -14.30 -18.96
CA GLU A 86 11.40 -14.81 -18.03
C GLU A 86 11.50 -14.14 -16.64
N GLY A 87 12.72 -13.97 -16.13
CA GLY A 87 12.99 -13.27 -14.87
C GLY A 87 12.51 -11.81 -14.91
N TYR A 88 12.88 -11.05 -15.94
CA TYR A 88 12.46 -9.66 -16.13
C TYR A 88 10.95 -9.55 -16.30
N ARG A 89 10.31 -10.46 -17.03
CA ARG A 89 8.85 -10.51 -17.17
C ARG A 89 8.18 -10.76 -15.83
N SER A 90 8.68 -11.70 -15.02
CA SER A 90 8.14 -11.96 -13.68
C SER A 90 8.28 -10.74 -12.75
N GLN A 91 9.42 -10.06 -12.79
CA GLN A 91 9.64 -8.84 -12.01
C GLN A 91 8.72 -7.70 -12.46
N LEU A 92 8.59 -7.50 -13.77
CA LEU A 92 7.70 -6.50 -14.35
C LEU A 92 6.24 -6.78 -13.96
N ASN A 93 5.80 -8.03 -14.05
CA ASN A 93 4.44 -8.41 -13.65
C ASN A 93 4.18 -8.09 -12.18
N THR A 94 5.15 -8.39 -11.31
CA THR A 94 5.06 -8.08 -9.88
C THR A 94 4.97 -6.56 -9.67
N LEU A 95 5.84 -5.79 -10.31
CA LEU A 95 5.82 -4.32 -10.21
C LEU A 95 4.51 -3.70 -10.72
N LEU A 96 3.95 -4.20 -11.82
CA LEU A 96 2.68 -3.71 -12.36
C LEU A 96 1.52 -3.97 -11.39
N ILE A 97 1.45 -5.18 -10.81
CA ILE A 97 0.44 -5.53 -9.81
C ILE A 97 0.64 -4.66 -8.55
N ASP A 98 1.86 -4.52 -8.06
CA ASP A 98 2.17 -3.75 -6.85
C ASP A 98 1.80 -2.27 -7.00
N ASN A 99 2.16 -1.67 -8.14
CA ASN A 99 1.88 -0.27 -8.42
C ASN A 99 0.38 -0.02 -8.62
N SER A 100 -0.33 -0.91 -9.32
CA SER A 100 -1.78 -0.78 -9.50
C SER A 100 -2.54 -0.94 -8.19
N ILE A 101 -2.12 -1.88 -7.32
CA ILE A 101 -2.66 -2.01 -5.97
C ILE A 101 -2.41 -0.74 -5.17
N SER A 102 -1.16 -0.27 -5.10
CA SER A 102 -0.82 0.93 -4.31
C SER A 102 -1.63 2.14 -4.76
N ALA A 103 -1.69 2.40 -6.08
CA ALA A 103 -2.43 3.53 -6.64
C ALA A 103 -3.93 3.46 -6.34
N ALA A 104 -4.55 2.29 -6.46
CA ALA A 104 -5.96 2.11 -6.13
C ALA A 104 -6.22 2.31 -4.64
N MET A 105 -5.37 1.76 -3.77
CA MET A 105 -5.50 1.94 -2.32
C MET A 105 -5.34 3.40 -1.89
N ASP A 106 -4.45 4.15 -2.54
CA ASP A 106 -4.30 5.59 -2.33
C ASP A 106 -5.54 6.36 -2.76
N ALA A 107 -6.09 6.05 -3.94
CA ALA A 107 -7.31 6.68 -4.45
C ALA A 107 -8.52 6.46 -3.54
N HIS A 108 -8.58 5.31 -2.86
CA HIS A 108 -9.66 4.97 -1.93
C HIS A 108 -9.35 5.29 -0.46
N ASN A 109 -8.26 5.98 -0.16
CA ASN A 109 -7.87 6.34 1.21
C ASN A 109 -7.81 5.12 2.16
N VAL A 110 -7.26 3.99 1.68
CA VAL A 110 -7.00 2.85 2.54
C VAL A 110 -5.98 3.23 3.61
N LEU A 111 -6.31 2.92 4.86
CA LEU A 111 -5.51 3.27 6.03
C LEU A 111 -4.09 2.68 5.93
N PRO A 112 -3.03 3.48 6.16
CA PRO A 112 -1.64 3.04 6.01
C PRO A 112 -1.29 1.76 6.77
N GLN A 113 -1.80 1.60 7.99
CA GLN A 113 -1.55 0.43 8.83
C GLN A 113 -2.11 -0.88 8.24
N PHE A 114 -3.11 -0.80 7.36
CA PHE A 114 -3.72 -1.96 6.72
C PHE A 114 -3.24 -2.20 5.30
N LYS A 115 -2.47 -1.26 4.72
CA LYS A 115 -2.02 -1.37 3.34
C LYS A 115 -1.32 -2.69 3.05
N LYS A 116 -0.35 -3.07 3.89
CA LYS A 116 0.40 -4.33 3.73
C LYS A 116 -0.50 -5.57 3.72
N ALA A 117 -1.50 -5.63 4.59
CA ALA A 117 -2.40 -6.77 4.70
C ALA A 117 -3.34 -6.86 3.49
N VAL A 118 -3.97 -5.75 3.12
CA VAL A 118 -4.89 -5.68 1.98
C VAL A 118 -4.15 -5.91 0.67
N THR A 119 -2.92 -5.40 0.51
CA THR A 119 -2.04 -5.74 -0.62
C THR A 119 -1.80 -7.24 -0.72
N ALA A 120 -1.45 -7.91 0.38
CA ALA A 120 -1.19 -9.35 0.36
C ALA A 120 -2.43 -10.16 -0.05
N MET A 121 -3.61 -9.74 0.43
CA MET A 121 -4.89 -10.35 0.08
C MET A 121 -5.21 -10.19 -1.41
N ILE A 122 -5.16 -8.97 -1.93
CA ILE A 122 -5.46 -8.69 -3.35
C ILE A 122 -4.45 -9.38 -4.27
N LYS A 123 -3.16 -9.39 -3.91
CA LYS A 123 -2.11 -10.07 -4.68
C LYS A 123 -2.36 -11.57 -4.83
N ALA A 124 -3.03 -12.21 -3.87
CA ALA A 124 -3.34 -13.64 -3.96
C ALA A 124 -4.32 -13.97 -5.09
N GLU A 125 -5.11 -12.98 -5.52
CA GLU A 125 -6.12 -13.11 -6.57
C GLU A 125 -5.72 -12.42 -7.89
N ALA A 126 -4.70 -11.56 -7.83
CA ALA A 126 -4.23 -10.81 -8.98
C ALA A 126 -3.45 -11.68 -9.97
N LYS A 127 -3.73 -11.49 -11.25
CA LYS A 127 -2.99 -12.07 -12.38
C LYS A 127 -2.76 -11.02 -13.44
N LEU A 128 -1.73 -11.21 -14.26
CA LEU A 128 -1.56 -10.41 -15.46
C LEU A 128 -2.24 -11.12 -16.63
N ASP A 129 -3.08 -10.42 -17.37
CA ASP A 129 -3.70 -10.89 -18.60
C ASP A 129 -3.45 -9.85 -19.70
N ASN A 130 -2.81 -10.26 -20.80
CA ASN A 130 -2.45 -9.41 -21.93
C ASN A 130 -1.76 -8.06 -21.57
N GLY A 131 -0.97 -8.02 -20.49
CA GLY A 131 -0.28 -6.80 -20.05
C GLY A 131 -1.05 -5.98 -19.03
N GLU A 132 -2.27 -6.38 -18.68
CA GLU A 132 -3.14 -5.70 -17.73
C GLU A 132 -3.28 -6.51 -16.45
N ALA A 133 -3.22 -5.84 -15.29
CA ALA A 133 -3.44 -6.48 -14.01
C ALA A 133 -4.94 -6.69 -13.79
N MET A 134 -5.35 -7.93 -13.51
CA MET A 134 -6.74 -8.32 -13.32
C MET A 134 -6.93 -9.16 -12.05
N ALA A 135 -8.09 -9.05 -11.42
CA ALA A 135 -8.56 -9.92 -10.34
C ALA A 135 -10.06 -10.13 -10.49
N GLY A 136 -10.58 -11.31 -10.12
CA GLY A 136 -12.03 -11.58 -10.22
C GLY A 136 -12.63 -11.46 -11.63
N GLY A 137 -11.81 -11.52 -12.69
CA GLY A 137 -12.27 -11.34 -14.07
C GLY A 137 -12.45 -9.88 -14.52
N MET A 138 -12.01 -8.91 -13.72
CA MET A 138 -12.06 -7.48 -14.04
C MET A 138 -10.71 -6.80 -13.83
N ALA A 139 -10.58 -5.55 -14.26
CA ALA A 139 -9.37 -4.76 -14.04
C ALA A 139 -9.08 -4.65 -12.53
N LEU A 140 -7.82 -4.77 -12.15
CA LEU A 140 -7.42 -4.84 -10.74
C LEU A 140 -7.83 -3.58 -9.97
N THR A 141 -7.83 -2.42 -10.61
CA THR A 141 -8.32 -1.16 -10.04
C THR A 141 -9.81 -1.24 -9.67
N ASP A 142 -10.62 -1.84 -10.53
CA ASP A 142 -12.06 -1.97 -10.32
C ASP A 142 -12.37 -3.02 -9.27
N TYR A 143 -11.61 -4.12 -9.27
CA TYR A 143 -11.67 -5.14 -8.21
C TYR A 143 -11.41 -4.52 -6.83
N ILE A 144 -10.37 -3.70 -6.72
CA ILE A 144 -10.03 -3.00 -5.47
C ILE A 144 -11.13 -2.01 -5.09
N SER A 145 -11.66 -1.26 -6.05
CA SER A 145 -12.78 -0.32 -5.83
C SER A 145 -14.01 -1.03 -5.26
N GLN A 146 -14.36 -2.21 -5.78
CA GLN A 146 -15.45 -3.02 -5.25
C GLN A 146 -15.13 -3.58 -3.87
N PHE A 147 -13.92 -4.09 -3.67
CA PHE A 147 -13.49 -4.61 -2.37
C PHE A 147 -13.61 -3.54 -1.28
N VAL A 148 -12.99 -2.37 -1.47
CA VAL A 148 -12.95 -1.31 -0.44
C VAL A 148 -14.31 -0.66 -0.16
N THR A 149 -15.29 -0.85 -1.04
CA THR A 149 -16.68 -0.40 -0.83
C THR A 149 -17.61 -1.49 -0.30
N SER A 150 -17.16 -2.75 -0.29
CA SER A 150 -17.89 -3.88 0.27
C SER A 150 -17.95 -3.85 1.79
N ASP A 151 -18.82 -4.70 2.37
CA ASP A 151 -18.92 -4.86 3.82
C ASP A 151 -17.61 -5.35 4.45
N ASP A 152 -16.84 -6.17 3.75
CA ASP A 152 -15.56 -6.69 4.23
C ASP A 152 -14.45 -5.65 4.12
N GLY A 153 -14.44 -4.85 3.04
CA GLY A 153 -13.34 -3.94 2.76
C GLY A 153 -13.48 -2.53 3.32
N LYS A 154 -14.72 -2.06 3.59
CA LYS A 154 -14.98 -0.70 4.12
C LYS A 154 -14.28 -0.40 5.44
N HIS A 155 -13.93 -1.44 6.21
CA HIS A 155 -13.22 -1.32 7.48
C HIS A 155 -11.75 -0.91 7.33
N PHE A 156 -11.17 -1.08 6.14
CA PHE A 156 -9.78 -0.70 5.86
C PHE A 156 -9.65 0.73 5.34
N VAL A 157 -10.76 1.35 4.92
CA VAL A 157 -10.79 2.72 4.38
C VAL A 157 -10.97 3.72 5.51
N SER A 158 -10.25 4.85 5.44
CA SER A 158 -10.54 5.96 6.34
C SER A 158 -11.97 6.44 6.09
N ALA A 159 -12.74 6.68 7.16
CA ALA A 159 -13.98 7.43 7.01
C ALA A 159 -13.67 8.72 6.25
N PRO A 160 -14.59 9.20 5.37
CA PRO A 160 -14.48 10.54 4.83
C PRO A 160 -14.18 11.50 5.98
N ALA A 161 -13.45 12.58 5.71
CA ALA A 161 -13.19 13.61 6.71
C ALA A 161 -14.52 14.25 7.13
N ASN A 162 -15.22 13.59 8.02
CA ASN A 162 -16.40 14.07 8.68
C ASN A 162 -15.81 15.01 9.72
N SER A 163 -15.74 16.30 9.38
CA SER A 163 -15.67 17.35 10.40
C SER A 163 -16.76 17.01 11.41
N GLY A 164 -16.35 16.46 12.55
CA GLY A 164 -17.27 16.18 13.64
C GLY A 164 -17.83 17.51 14.08
N GLY A 165 -19.04 17.84 13.62
CA GLY A 165 -19.90 18.89 14.13
C GLY A 165 -19.20 20.14 14.65
N MET A 166 -18.29 20.73 13.88
CA MET A 166 -17.89 22.11 14.11
C MET A 166 -18.20 22.87 12.83
N VAL A 167 -19.37 23.52 12.84
CA VAL A 167 -19.81 24.46 11.82
C VAL A 167 -18.86 25.66 11.89
N THR A 168 -17.78 25.59 11.14
CA THR A 168 -16.98 26.76 10.76
C THR A 168 -17.25 27.01 9.29
N ASN A 169 -18.38 27.65 8.98
CA ASN A 169 -18.59 28.20 7.65
C ASN A 169 -18.22 29.68 7.67
N VAL A 170 -17.13 30.01 7.00
CA VAL A 170 -16.81 31.37 6.61
C VAL A 170 -16.74 31.39 5.08
N ASN A 171 -17.71 32.05 4.45
CA ASN A 171 -17.51 32.74 3.18
C ASN A 171 -18.37 34.03 3.17
N PRO A 172 -17.87 35.15 2.60
CA PRO A 172 -18.29 36.50 2.95
C PRO A 172 -19.44 36.99 2.06
N ALA A 173 -20.66 36.56 2.36
CA ALA A 173 -21.87 37.19 1.82
C ALA A 173 -23.06 36.93 2.76
N SER A 174 -22.99 37.55 3.94
CA SER A 174 -24.05 37.88 4.92
C SER A 174 -25.23 36.91 5.12
N SER A 175 -25.31 36.35 6.35
CA SER A 175 -26.55 35.91 7.04
C SER A 175 -27.25 34.69 6.41
N VAL A 176 -27.10 33.42 6.84
CA VAL A 176 -27.37 32.87 8.18
C VAL A 176 -26.59 31.53 8.30
N ALA A 177 -25.34 31.57 8.77
CA ALA A 177 -24.54 30.35 9.01
C ALA A 177 -24.71 29.78 10.42
N HIS A 178 -25.30 30.55 11.33
CA HIS A 178 -25.54 30.19 12.74
C HIS A 178 -26.95 29.61 12.99
N GLY A 179 -27.79 29.52 11.95
CA GLY A 179 -29.14 28.94 12.05
C GLY A 179 -30.14 29.71 12.91
N TYR A 180 -29.80 30.94 13.36
CA TYR A 180 -30.76 31.83 14.03
C TYR A 180 -31.41 32.75 13.02
N THR A 181 -32.73 32.84 13.08
CA THR A 181 -33.54 33.78 12.33
C THR A 181 -34.42 34.55 13.31
N LYS A 182 -35.01 35.67 12.88
CA LYS A 182 -35.94 36.43 13.70
C LYS A 182 -37.09 35.58 14.24
N ASP A 183 -37.56 34.62 13.46
CA ASP A 183 -38.71 33.78 13.79
C ASP A 183 -38.36 32.64 14.77
N ASN A 184 -37.14 32.09 14.69
CA ASN A 184 -36.75 30.96 15.53
C ASN A 184 -35.95 31.38 16.79
N PHE A 185 -35.49 32.64 16.87
CA PHE A 185 -34.63 33.11 17.95
C PHE A 185 -35.24 32.84 19.33
N ASN A 186 -36.52 33.20 19.54
CA ASN A 186 -37.20 33.02 20.82
C ASN A 186 -37.26 31.56 21.29
N SER A 187 -37.36 30.61 20.35
CA SER A 187 -37.38 29.18 20.67
C SER A 187 -35.99 28.61 21.00
N ARG A 188 -34.93 29.35 20.68
CA ARG A 188 -33.52 28.93 20.83
C ARG A 188 -32.72 29.87 21.74
N VAL A 189 -33.39 30.69 22.56
CA VAL A 189 -32.74 31.62 23.50
C VAL A 189 -31.83 30.89 24.48
N GLY A 190 -32.18 29.69 24.92
CA GLY A 190 -31.33 28.90 25.81
C GLY A 190 -29.98 28.53 25.19
N GLU A 191 -29.97 28.15 23.90
CA GLU A 191 -28.74 27.90 23.15
C GLU A 191 -27.94 29.19 22.93
N TRP A 192 -28.65 30.29 22.64
CA TRP A 192 -28.02 31.59 22.46
C TRP A 192 -27.37 32.10 23.76
N MET A 193 -27.99 31.86 24.93
CA MET A 193 -27.40 32.19 26.23
C MET A 193 -26.15 31.36 26.55
N MET A 194 -26.09 30.11 26.07
CA MET A 194 -24.86 29.31 26.19
C MET A 194 -23.78 29.86 25.28
N LEU A 195 -24.13 30.22 24.04
CA LEU A 195 -23.22 30.88 23.11
C LEU A 195 -22.71 32.21 23.67
N ALA A 196 -23.58 33.01 24.29
CA ALA A 196 -23.21 34.26 24.96
C ALA A 196 -22.15 34.09 26.05
N LYS A 197 -22.09 32.93 26.70
CA LYS A 197 -21.07 32.63 27.72
C LYS A 197 -19.75 32.15 27.10
N THR A 198 -19.82 31.43 25.99
CA THR A 198 -18.64 30.79 25.36
C THR A 198 -18.00 31.66 24.28
N ASP A 199 -18.81 32.45 23.57
CA ASP A 199 -18.44 33.40 22.51
C ASP A 199 -19.40 34.60 22.51
N PRO A 200 -19.15 35.60 23.39
CA PRO A 200 -19.99 36.80 23.51
C PRO A 200 -20.02 37.64 22.22
N ALA A 201 -18.94 37.64 21.44
CA ALA A 201 -18.83 38.43 20.23
C ALA A 201 -19.78 37.89 19.13
N GLN A 202 -19.82 36.56 18.98
CA GLN A 202 -20.75 35.91 18.05
C GLN A 202 -22.21 36.07 18.52
N ALA A 203 -22.48 35.91 19.81
CA ALA A 203 -23.83 36.08 20.37
C ALA A 203 -24.37 37.50 20.14
N LYS A 204 -23.52 38.53 20.30
CA LYS A 204 -23.83 39.93 20.03
C LYS A 204 -24.16 40.18 18.56
N ALA A 205 -23.36 39.63 17.65
CA ALA A 205 -23.59 39.75 16.21
C ALA A 205 -24.94 39.13 15.80
N ILE A 206 -25.26 37.94 16.31
CA ILE A 206 -26.54 37.26 16.06
C ILE A 206 -27.72 38.07 16.60
N ALA A 207 -27.61 38.62 17.82
CA ALA A 207 -28.67 39.41 18.43
C ALA A 207 -28.95 40.70 17.62
N ILE A 208 -27.93 41.36 17.10
CA ILE A 208 -28.08 42.50 16.19
C ILE A 208 -28.75 42.04 14.88
N GLU A 209 -28.27 40.96 14.28
CA GLU A 209 -28.75 40.44 13.00
C GLU A 209 -30.24 40.04 13.04
N VAL A 210 -30.69 39.38 14.11
CA VAL A 210 -32.09 38.96 14.27
C VAL A 210 -33.01 40.06 14.79
N GLY A 211 -32.51 41.29 14.97
CA GLY A 211 -33.29 42.45 15.43
C GLY A 211 -33.60 42.44 16.93
N LYS A 212 -32.71 41.87 17.75
CA LYS A 212 -32.72 41.82 19.22
C LYS A 212 -31.51 42.58 19.80
N ALA A 213 -31.28 43.80 19.32
CA ALA A 213 -30.14 44.63 19.72
C ALA A 213 -30.16 45.02 21.21
N ASP A 214 -31.31 44.92 21.88
CA ASP A 214 -31.44 45.03 23.33
C ASP A 214 -30.59 43.98 24.05
N LEU A 215 -30.70 42.71 23.66
CA LEU A 215 -29.91 41.62 24.22
C LEU A 215 -28.41 41.72 23.90
N ALA A 216 -28.04 42.43 22.82
CA ALA A 216 -26.66 42.66 22.42
C ALA A 216 -25.94 43.70 23.31
N ASN A 217 -26.69 44.57 23.99
CA ASN A 217 -26.15 45.61 24.87
C ASN A 217 -25.94 45.11 26.30
N ASP A 218 -26.61 44.03 26.69
CA ASP A 218 -26.53 43.39 28.01
C ASP A 218 -25.46 42.27 28.08
N LEU A 219 -24.73 42.03 26.97
CA LEU A 219 -23.60 41.11 26.84
C LEU A 219 -22.26 41.85 26.85
#